data_AF-A0A6A3PFK2-F1
#
_entry.id   AF-A0A6A3PFK2-F1
#
_cell.length_a   1.000
_cell.length_b   1.000
_cell.length_c   1.000
_cell.angle_alpha   90.00
_cell.angle_beta   90.00
_cell.angle_gamma   90.00
#
_symmetry.space_group_name_H-M   'P 1'
#
loop_
_entity.id
_entity.type
_entity.pdbx_description
1 polymer ?
#
loop_
_entity_poly.entity_id
_entity_poly.type
_entity_poly.pdbx_seq_one_letter_code
_entity_poly.pdbx_strand_id
1 'polypeptide(L)'
;MLPVGSRRSRIYDYLLEHDQNVLQVDVDNMVRAHTASIVGGDDNEATARELAGFAAADKENVSAVADTAAGETGVISLATAHMRRLYSRFSELLLVDCTHKTNR
;
A
#
# COMPACT_ATOMS: atom_id res chain seq x y z
N MET A 1 11.09 -18.15 4.11
CA MET A 1 9.61 -18.03 4.08
C MET A 1 9.04 -19.08 5.02
N LEU A 2 8.38 -18.68 6.11
CA LEU A 2 7.63 -19.65 6.92
C LEU A 2 6.40 -20.08 6.10
N PRO A 3 6.12 -21.39 5.95
CA PRO A 3 4.98 -21.85 5.17
C PRO A 3 3.71 -21.26 5.79
N VAL A 4 2.80 -20.75 4.96
CA VAL A 4 1.58 -20.03 5.38
C VAL A 4 0.73 -20.84 6.39
N GLY A 5 0.88 -22.18 6.42
CA GLY A 5 0.26 -23.07 7.41
C GLY A 5 0.84 -23.00 8.83
N SER A 6 2.11 -22.58 9.02
CA SER A 6 2.77 -22.62 10.34
C SER A 6 2.25 -21.56 11.32
N ARG A 7 1.62 -20.49 10.82
CA ARG A 7 0.96 -19.48 11.67
C ARG A 7 -0.44 -19.92 12.08
N ARG A 8 -1.19 -20.55 11.18
CA ARG A 8 -2.58 -20.98 11.45
C ARG A 8 -2.62 -22.15 12.43
N SER A 9 -1.70 -23.12 12.28
CA SER A 9 -1.55 -24.22 13.23
C SER A 9 -1.21 -23.72 14.64
N ARG A 10 -0.30 -22.75 14.77
CA ARG A 10 0.05 -22.14 16.07
C ARG A 10 -1.13 -21.44 16.76
N ILE A 11 -2.00 -20.80 16.00
CA ILE A 11 -3.21 -20.16 16.56
C ILE A 11 -4.18 -21.25 17.05
N TYR A 12 -4.34 -22.32 16.27
CA TYR A 12 -5.18 -23.45 16.65
C TYR A 12 -4.66 -24.15 17.92
N ASP A 13 -3.37 -24.47 17.97
CA ASP A 13 -2.72 -25.11 19.12
C ASP A 13 -2.89 -24.27 20.39
N TYR A 14 -2.66 -22.95 20.29
CA TYR A 14 -2.87 -22.02 21.41
C TYR A 14 -4.31 -22.02 21.91
N LEU A 15 -5.32 -22.01 21.02
CA LEU A 15 -6.72 -21.99 21.42
C LEU A 15 -7.14 -23.32 22.07
N LEU A 16 -6.61 -24.45 21.58
CA LEU A 16 -6.83 -25.76 22.14
C LEU A 16 -6.21 -25.89 23.55
N GLU A 17 -5.01 -25.35 23.76
CA GLU A 17 -4.34 -25.28 25.06
C GLU A 17 -5.10 -24.42 26.10
N HIS A 18 -6.00 -23.54 25.66
CA HIS A 18 -6.81 -22.65 26.50
C HIS A 18 -8.29 -23.06 26.53
N ASP A 19 -8.58 -24.35 26.36
CA ASP A 19 -9.91 -24.96 26.45
C ASP A 19 -10.98 -24.30 25.55
N GLN A 20 -10.57 -23.73 24.42
CA GLN A 20 -11.50 -23.18 23.43
C GLN A 20 -12.01 -24.29 22.52
N ASN A 21 -13.34 -24.42 22.41
CA ASN A 21 -13.98 -25.32 21.44
C ASN A 21 -14.00 -24.69 20.05
N VAL A 22 -12.86 -24.73 19.37
CA VAL A 22 -12.70 -24.25 17.99
C VAL A 22 -12.24 -25.38 17.08
N LEU A 23 -12.69 -25.37 15.83
CA LEU A 23 -12.17 -26.22 14.78
C LEU A 23 -11.12 -25.47 13.97
N GLN A 24 -10.25 -26.22 13.28
CA GLN A 24 -9.22 -25.61 12.43
C GLN A 24 -9.81 -24.71 11.33
N VAL A 25 -11.01 -25.05 10.83
CA VAL A 25 -11.75 -24.24 9.87
C VAL A 25 -12.17 -22.87 10.43
N ASP A 26 -12.42 -22.77 11.75
CA ASP A 26 -12.78 -21.51 12.40
C ASP A 26 -11.57 -20.57 12.43
N VAL A 27 -10.37 -21.12 12.70
CA VAL A 27 -9.10 -20.37 12.64
C VAL A 27 -8.80 -19.93 11.21
N ASP A 28 -9.01 -20.79 10.22
CA ASP A 28 -8.83 -20.45 8.81
C ASP A 28 -9.76 -19.32 8.38
N ASN A 29 -11.04 -19.39 8.76
CA ASN A 29 -12.04 -18.36 8.49
C ASN A 29 -11.68 -17.03 9.19
N MET A 30 -11.26 -17.07 10.46
CA MET A 30 -10.84 -15.89 11.21
C MET A 30 -9.61 -15.22 10.57
N VAL A 31 -8.58 -16.00 10.22
CA VAL A 31 -7.38 -15.47 9.55
C VAL A 31 -7.71 -14.92 8.17
N ARG A 32 -8.60 -15.58 7.43
CA ARG A 32 -9.07 -15.10 6.12
C ARG A 32 -9.85 -13.80 6.23
N ALA A 33 -10.79 -13.70 7.18
CA ALA A 33 -11.56 -12.50 7.44
C ALA A 33 -10.63 -11.34 7.88
N HIS A 34 -9.67 -11.61 8.76
CA HIS A 34 -8.69 -10.62 9.18
C HIS A 34 -7.80 -10.16 8.02
N THR A 35 -7.32 -11.08 7.19
CA THR A 35 -6.53 -10.74 5.99
C THR A 35 -7.36 -9.90 5.01
N ALA A 36 -8.62 -10.27 4.77
CA ALA A 36 -9.53 -9.49 3.93
C ALA A 36 -9.85 -8.11 4.53
N SER A 37 -9.88 -7.98 5.86
CA SER A 37 -10.07 -6.69 6.53
C SER A 37 -8.84 -5.77 6.45
N ILE A 38 -7.64 -6.35 6.40
CA ILE A 38 -6.39 -5.60 6.19
C ILE A 38 -6.23 -5.22 4.71
N VAL A 39 -6.59 -6.12 3.80
CA VAL A 39 -6.62 -5.89 2.33
C VAL A 39 -7.95 -5.21 1.94
N GLY A 40 -8.55 -4.46 2.87
CA GLY A 40 -9.84 -3.82 2.72
C GLY A 40 -9.69 -2.44 2.07
N GLY A 41 -9.54 -2.43 0.74
CA GLY A 41 -9.44 -1.23 -0.08
C GLY A 41 -8.47 -1.46 -1.24
N ASP A 42 -8.87 -1.12 -2.45
CA ASP A 42 -7.90 -1.04 -3.54
C ASP A 42 -7.12 0.27 -3.36
N ASP A 43 -5.93 0.17 -2.75
CA ASP A 43 -5.03 1.31 -2.55
C ASP A 43 -4.73 2.01 -3.88
N ASN A 44 -4.77 1.29 -5.00
CA ASN A 44 -4.58 1.88 -6.32
C ASN A 44 -5.78 2.77 -6.71
N GLU A 45 -7.00 2.35 -6.42
CA GLU A 45 -8.21 3.13 -6.65
C GLU A 45 -8.25 4.39 -5.76
N ALA A 46 -7.83 4.27 -4.50
CA ALA A 46 -7.67 5.42 -3.61
C ALA A 46 -6.62 6.40 -4.15
N THR A 47 -5.46 5.89 -4.58
CA THR A 47 -4.38 6.69 -5.17
C THR A 47 -4.81 7.37 -6.47
N ALA A 48 -5.57 6.67 -7.32
CA ALA A 48 -6.10 7.22 -8.57
C ALA A 48 -7.07 8.39 -8.29
N ARG A 49 -7.91 8.28 -7.25
CA ARG A 49 -8.82 9.36 -6.84
C ARG A 49 -8.07 10.59 -6.35
N GLU A 50 -7.03 10.40 -5.53
CA GLU A 50 -6.18 11.50 -5.07
C GLU A 50 -5.47 12.19 -6.23
N LEU A 51 -4.97 11.41 -7.20
CA LEU A 51 -4.32 11.95 -8.40
C LEU A 51 -5.29 12.78 -9.25
N ALA A 52 -6.53 12.31 -9.40
CA ALA A 52 -7.58 13.04 -10.11
C ALA A 52 -7.93 14.35 -9.39
N GLY A 53 -8.03 14.33 -8.05
CA GLY A 53 -8.23 15.53 -7.23
C GLY A 53 -7.06 16.53 -7.38
N PHE A 54 -5.83 16.03 -7.35
CA PHE A 54 -4.62 16.83 -7.54
C PHE A 54 -4.60 17.52 -8.91
N ALA A 55 -4.89 16.80 -9.99
CA ALA A 55 -4.95 17.37 -11.34
C ALA A 55 -6.11 18.36 -11.50
N ALA A 56 -7.24 18.14 -10.82
CA ALA A 56 -8.39 19.05 -10.85
C ALA A 56 -8.16 20.35 -10.06
N ALA A 57 -7.30 20.32 -9.02
CA ALA A 57 -7.04 21.47 -8.17
C ALA A 57 -6.33 22.62 -8.89
N ASP A 58 -5.44 22.31 -9.84
CA ASP A 58 -4.72 23.30 -10.66
C ASP A 58 -4.37 22.71 -12.03
N LYS A 59 -4.62 23.46 -13.10
CA LYS A 59 -4.31 23.04 -14.48
C LYS A 59 -2.81 22.90 -14.73
N GLU A 60 -1.97 23.52 -13.92
CA GLU A 60 -0.52 23.40 -14.00
C GLU A 60 0.05 22.25 -13.17
N ASN A 61 -0.78 21.55 -12.39
CA ASN A 61 -0.35 20.36 -11.67
C ASN A 61 -0.04 19.25 -12.67
N VAL A 62 1.15 18.66 -12.55
CA VAL A 62 1.60 17.57 -13.40
C VAL A 62 1.88 16.37 -12.51
N SER A 63 1.40 15.20 -12.91
CA SER A 63 1.74 13.95 -12.26
C SER A 63 1.98 12.85 -13.28
N ALA A 64 2.83 11.88 -12.93
CA ALA A 64 3.12 10.71 -13.74
C ALA A 64 3.11 9.47 -12.85
N VAL A 65 2.49 8.40 -13.38
CA VAL A 65 2.39 7.09 -12.74
C VAL A 65 3.19 6.10 -13.57
N ALA A 66 4.01 5.28 -12.93
CA ALA A 66 4.78 4.24 -13.59
C ALA A 66 4.78 2.97 -12.75
N ASP A 67 4.57 1.84 -13.41
CA ASP A 67 4.65 0.53 -12.79
C ASP A 67 6.02 -0.11 -13.02
N THR A 68 6.57 -0.75 -12.00
CA THR A 68 7.78 -1.55 -12.12
C THR A 68 7.44 -2.97 -12.57
N ALA A 69 8.41 -3.66 -13.16
CA ALA A 69 8.26 -5.07 -13.53
C ALA A 69 8.00 -5.99 -12.32
N ALA A 70 8.25 -5.52 -11.10
CA ALA A 70 7.96 -6.23 -9.84
C ALA A 70 6.50 -6.03 -9.37
N GLY A 71 5.70 -5.24 -10.08
CA GLY A 71 4.31 -4.94 -9.72
C GLY A 71 4.15 -3.81 -8.70
N GLU A 72 5.17 -2.96 -8.54
CA GLU A 72 5.10 -1.77 -7.68
C GLU A 72 4.69 -0.57 -8.52
N THR A 73 3.78 0.26 -8.01
CA THR A 73 3.35 1.49 -8.67
C THR A 73 3.99 2.70 -7.99
N GLY A 74 4.75 3.49 -8.76
CA GLY A 74 5.33 4.76 -8.33
C GLY A 74 4.58 5.96 -8.90
N VAL A 75 4.46 7.03 -8.13
CA VAL A 75 3.85 8.29 -8.57
C VAL A 75 4.80 9.46 -8.28
N ILE A 76 5.01 10.34 -9.27
CA ILE A 76 5.68 11.62 -9.10
C ILE A 76 4.67 12.73 -9.40
N SER A 77 4.55 13.70 -8.49
CA SER A 77 3.65 14.85 -8.62
C SER A 77 4.40 16.17 -8.42
N LEU A 78 4.19 17.13 -9.32
CA LEU A 78 4.83 18.45 -9.34
C LEU A 78 3.76 19.53 -9.34
N ALA A 79 3.61 20.21 -8.20
CA ALA A 79 2.57 21.23 -8.03
C ALA A 79 3.05 22.65 -8.41
N THR A 80 4.31 22.97 -8.10
CA THR A 80 4.80 24.35 -8.24
C THR A 80 5.61 24.54 -9.52
N ALA A 81 5.58 25.76 -10.07
CA ALA A 81 6.44 26.16 -11.17
C ALA A 81 7.94 25.99 -10.85
N HIS A 82 8.33 26.06 -9.57
CA HIS A 82 9.71 25.80 -9.15
C HIS A 82 10.07 24.32 -9.29
N MET A 83 9.22 23.41 -8.78
CA MET A 83 9.39 21.97 -8.92
C MET A 83 9.44 21.53 -10.39
N ARG A 84 8.53 22.03 -11.23
CA ARG A 84 8.53 21.73 -12.68
C ARG A 84 9.81 22.21 -13.38
N ARG A 85 10.30 23.41 -13.04
CA ARG A 85 11.55 23.95 -13.60
C ARG A 85 12.78 23.17 -13.15
N LEU A 86 12.82 22.75 -11.88
CA LEU A 86 13.89 21.89 -11.37
C LEU A 86 13.89 20.53 -12.07
N TYR A 87 12.72 19.88 -12.15
CA TYR A 87 12.57 18.60 -12.84
C TYR A 87 13.01 18.68 -14.31
N SER A 88 12.55 19.71 -15.04
CA SER A 88 12.90 19.91 -16.45
C SER A 88 14.41 20.13 -16.67
N ARG A 89 15.13 20.64 -15.67
CA ARG A 89 16.54 20.98 -15.78
C ARG A 89 17.45 19.87 -15.24
N PHE A 90 16.95 19.08 -14.29
CA PHE A 90 17.70 18.05 -13.58
C PHE A 90 16.83 16.81 -13.34
N SER A 91 16.34 16.19 -14.40
CA SER A 91 15.50 14.98 -14.29
C SER A 91 16.23 13.78 -13.67
N GLU A 92 17.57 13.79 -13.68
CA GLU A 92 18.43 12.74 -13.11
C GLU A 92 18.70 12.92 -11.60
N LEU A 93 18.46 14.11 -11.04
CA LEU A 93 18.74 14.45 -9.65
C LEU A 93 17.43 14.71 -8.90
N LEU A 94 16.61 13.66 -8.77
CA LEU A 94 15.47 13.66 -7.86
C LEU A 94 15.81 12.85 -6.61
N LEU A 95 16.24 13.56 -5.59
CA LEU A 95 16.35 13.00 -4.25
C LEU A 95 15.01 13.23 -3.55
N VAL A 96 14.17 12.21 -3.59
CA VAL A 96 12.90 12.21 -2.86
C VAL A 96 13.22 11.86 -1.41
N ASP A 97 13.07 12.84 -0.53
CA ASP A 97 13.21 12.61 0.90
C ASP A 97 12.00 11.81 1.42
N CYS A 98 12.20 10.50 1.60
CA CYS A 98 11.22 9.58 2.16
C CYS A 98 11.33 9.43 3.69
N THR A 99 12.08 10.31 4.39
CA THR A 99 12.28 10.17 5.85
C THR A 99 11.00 10.35 6.66
N HIS A 100 10.00 11.06 6.13
CA HIS A 100 8.67 11.10 6.70
C HIS A 100 7.81 10.01 6.05
N LYS A 101 7.51 8.93 6.79
CA LYS A 101 6.46 7.97 6.45
C LYS A 101 5.09 8.66 6.54
N THR A 102 4.76 9.51 5.57
CA THR A 102 3.51 10.27 5.54
C THR A 102 2.29 9.43 5.13
N ASN A 103 2.48 8.18 4.71
CA ASN A 103 1.39 7.21 4.62
C ASN A 103 1.18 6.59 6.01
N ARG A 104 0.31 7.20 6.80
CA ARG A 104 -0.29 6.60 7.99
C ARG A 104 -1.77 6.36 7.74
#